data_AF-A0A820LD28-F1
#
_entry.id   AF-A0A820LD28-F1
#
_cell.length_a   1.000
_cell.length_b   1.000
_cell.length_c   1.000
_cell.angle_alpha   90.00
_cell.angle_beta   90.00
_cell.angle_gamma   90.00
#
_symmetry.space_group_name_H-M   'P 1'
#
loop_
_entity.id
_entity.type
_entity.pdbx_description
1 polymer ?
#
loop_
_entity_poly.entity_id
_entity_poly.type
_entity_poly.pdbx_seq_one_letter_code
_entity_poly.pdbx_strand_id
1 'polypeptide(L)'
;VIKWVNGAKEGIVVAGGQNEGNDIARLSRPQGLIVDASGTVYVADGWNNRIMRWCKGAKEGNIIAGGNGRGDKANQFYDVMGLSFDRDGNIYVVDQKNYRIQRFNIRINRS
;
A
#
# COMPACT_ATOMS: atom_id res chain seq x y z
N VAL A 1 -3.13 -9.95 -0.42
CA VAL A 1 -2.47 -9.98 -1.74
C VAL A 1 -1.77 -11.32 -1.91
N ILE A 2 -2.01 -12.01 -3.02
CA ILE A 2 -1.45 -13.33 -3.31
C ILE A 2 -0.56 -13.24 -4.54
N LYS A 3 0.65 -13.79 -4.46
CA LYS A 3 1.56 -13.98 -5.59
C LYS A 3 1.43 -15.40 -6.11
N TRP A 4 1.30 -15.52 -7.42
CA TRP A 4 1.36 -16.80 -8.14
C TRP A 4 2.67 -16.88 -8.93
N VAL A 5 3.30 -18.05 -8.90
CA VAL A 5 4.45 -18.37 -9.75
C VAL A 5 3.93 -19.25 -10.89
N ASN A 6 4.53 -19.15 -12.08
CA ASN A 6 4.11 -19.98 -13.22
C ASN A 6 4.18 -21.47 -12.84
N GLY A 7 3.08 -22.20 -13.09
CA GLY A 7 2.95 -23.61 -12.73
C GLY A 7 2.66 -23.89 -11.24
N ALA A 8 2.49 -22.88 -10.39
CA ALA A 8 2.18 -23.07 -8.98
C ALA A 8 0.75 -23.62 -8.77
N LYS A 9 0.62 -24.60 -7.87
CA LYS A 9 -0.68 -25.14 -7.43
C LYS A 9 -1.29 -24.33 -6.28
N GLU A 10 -0.48 -23.54 -5.60
CA GLU A 10 -0.89 -22.70 -4.47
C GLU A 10 -0.25 -21.32 -4.59
N GLY A 11 -0.96 -20.30 -4.12
CA GLY A 11 -0.49 -18.92 -4.08
C GLY A 11 0.18 -18.59 -2.76
N ILE A 12 1.15 -17.68 -2.80
CA ILE A 12 1.86 -17.21 -1.60
C ILE A 12 1.25 -15.87 -1.17
N VAL A 13 0.80 -15.77 0.08
CA VAL A 13 0.39 -14.48 0.65
C VAL A 13 1.63 -13.61 0.83
N VAL A 14 1.60 -12.41 0.23
CA VAL A 14 2.73 -11.45 0.25
C VAL A 14 2.40 -10.13 0.95
N ALA A 15 1.13 -9.89 1.26
CA ALA A 15 0.67 -8.78 2.09
C ALA A 15 -0.74 -9.07 2.61
N GLY A 16 -1.01 -8.79 3.88
CA GLY A 16 -2.29 -9.10 4.53
C GLY A 16 -2.51 -10.60 4.77
N GLY A 17 -3.76 -11.05 4.63
CA GLY A 17 -4.13 -12.48 4.68
C GLY A 17 -4.63 -13.00 6.03
N GLN A 18 -4.74 -12.13 7.04
CA GLN A 18 -5.23 -12.49 8.38
C GLN A 18 -6.61 -11.87 8.65
N ASN A 19 -7.62 -12.20 7.83
CA ASN A 19 -8.91 -11.50 7.83
C ASN A 19 -8.79 -9.98 7.64
N GLU A 20 -9.93 -9.30 7.62
CA GLU A 20 -9.97 -7.84 7.61
C GLU A 20 -9.46 -7.26 8.94
N GLY A 21 -8.78 -6.12 8.88
CA GLY A 21 -8.30 -5.41 10.06
C GLY A 21 -7.49 -4.16 9.72
N ASN A 22 -7.09 -3.44 10.77
CA ASN A 22 -6.44 -2.13 10.67
C ASN A 22 -5.04 -2.06 11.34
N ASP A 23 -4.55 -3.15 11.94
CA ASP A 23 -3.13 -3.22 12.35
C ASP A 23 -2.20 -3.37 11.14
N ILE A 24 -0.89 -3.40 11.40
CA ILE A 24 0.14 -3.43 10.35
C ILE A 24 0.29 -4.77 9.64
N ALA A 25 -0.35 -5.85 10.12
CA ALA A 25 -0.37 -7.15 9.47
C ALA A 25 -1.61 -7.35 8.56
N ARG A 26 -2.67 -6.58 8.80
CA ARG A 26 -3.97 -6.72 8.12
C ARG A 26 -4.27 -5.60 7.14
N LEU A 27 -5.20 -5.89 6.24
CA LEU A 27 -5.72 -4.97 5.23
C LEU A 27 -7.25 -4.94 5.31
N SER A 28 -7.87 -3.84 4.92
CA SER A 28 -9.31 -3.65 4.77
C SER A 28 -9.61 -3.09 3.38
N ARG A 29 -10.25 -3.93 2.56
CA ARG A 29 -10.60 -3.67 1.16
C ARG A 29 -9.44 -3.03 0.36
N PRO A 30 -8.32 -3.75 0.16
CA PRO A 30 -7.23 -3.24 -0.65
C PRO A 30 -7.69 -3.03 -2.10
N GLN A 31 -7.47 -1.83 -2.66
CA GLN A 31 -8.03 -1.41 -3.95
C GLN A 31 -7.02 -1.48 -5.10
N GLY A 32 -5.74 -1.34 -4.80
CA GLY A 32 -4.67 -1.28 -5.80
C GLY A 32 -3.33 -1.66 -5.20
N LEU A 33 -2.41 -2.11 -6.05
CA LEU A 33 -1.06 -2.44 -5.64
C LEU A 33 -0.05 -2.18 -6.74
N ILE A 34 1.20 -1.98 -6.33
CA ILE A 34 2.37 -2.01 -7.21
C ILE A 34 3.48 -2.82 -6.55
N VAL A 35 4.36 -3.39 -7.37
CA VAL A 35 5.48 -4.22 -6.91
C VAL A 35 6.75 -3.66 -7.54
N ASP A 36 7.76 -3.41 -6.72
CA ASP A 36 9.07 -2.96 -7.22
C ASP A 36 9.96 -4.13 -7.65
N ALA A 37 11.13 -3.82 -8.24
CA ALA A 37 12.08 -4.82 -8.70
C ALA A 37 12.67 -5.70 -7.58
N SER A 38 12.65 -5.22 -6.32
CA SER A 38 13.08 -6.01 -5.15
C SER A 38 12.01 -7.02 -4.70
N GLY A 39 10.80 -6.92 -5.24
CA GLY A 39 9.63 -7.68 -4.81
C GLY A 39 8.94 -7.10 -3.58
N THR A 40 9.21 -5.83 -3.25
CA THR A 40 8.44 -5.09 -2.23
C THR A 40 7.07 -4.77 -2.81
N VAL A 41 6.02 -5.07 -2.04
CA VAL A 41 4.62 -4.84 -2.41
C VAL A 41 4.11 -3.60 -1.71
N TYR A 42 3.52 -2.69 -2.47
CA TYR A 42 2.86 -1.50 -1.97
C TYR A 42 1.37 -1.62 -2.24
N VAL A 43 0.54 -1.36 -1.23
CA VAL A 43 -0.91 -1.61 -1.28
C VAL A 43 -1.66 -0.35 -0.87
N ALA A 44 -2.64 0.04 -1.68
CA ALA A 44 -3.68 0.98 -1.30
C ALA A 44 -4.70 0.24 -0.42
N ASP A 45 -4.57 0.44 0.89
CA ASP A 45 -5.44 -0.16 1.91
C ASP A 45 -6.67 0.74 2.09
N GLY A 46 -7.62 0.61 1.17
CA GLY A 46 -8.65 1.61 0.85
C GLY A 46 -9.48 2.04 2.04
N TRP A 47 -10.03 1.07 2.77
CA TRP A 47 -10.93 1.35 3.90
C TRP A 47 -10.20 1.78 5.17
N ASN A 48 -8.92 1.43 5.29
CA ASN A 48 -8.04 1.97 6.32
C ASN A 48 -7.42 3.32 5.96
N ASN A 49 -7.68 3.86 4.77
CA ASN A 49 -7.23 5.18 4.32
C ASN A 49 -5.69 5.35 4.45
N ARG A 50 -4.94 4.36 3.96
CA ARG A 50 -3.47 4.33 4.07
C ARG A 50 -2.81 3.59 2.91
N ILE A 51 -1.55 3.94 2.66
CA ILE A 51 -0.66 3.17 1.79
C ILE A 51 0.28 2.37 2.66
N MET A 52 0.31 1.07 2.40
CA MET A 52 1.14 0.11 3.13
C MET A 52 2.27 -0.41 2.24
N ARG A 53 3.43 -0.70 2.84
CA ARG A 53 4.60 -1.28 2.20
C ARG A 53 5.00 -2.58 2.90
N TRP A 54 5.12 -3.67 2.15
CA TRP A 54 5.67 -4.96 2.59
C TRP A 54 6.94 -5.29 1.83
N CYS A 55 8.07 -5.39 2.55
CA CYS A 55 9.28 -5.99 1.98
C CYS A 55 9.01 -7.46 1.61
N LYS A 56 9.75 -7.98 0.63
CA LYS A 56 9.66 -9.39 0.24
C LYS A 56 9.84 -10.31 1.46
N GLY A 57 8.84 -11.14 1.74
CA GLY A 57 8.85 -12.11 2.85
C GLY A 57 8.44 -11.54 4.22
N ALA A 58 8.15 -10.23 4.32
CA ALA A 58 7.70 -9.64 5.56
C ALA A 58 6.32 -10.18 5.98
N LYS A 59 6.12 -10.38 7.29
CA LYS A 59 4.81 -10.74 7.87
C LYS A 59 3.93 -9.53 8.14
N GLU A 60 4.55 -8.38 8.34
CA GLU A 60 3.93 -7.10 8.67
C GLU A 60 4.41 -6.01 7.70
N GLY A 61 3.56 -5.01 7.51
CA GLY A 61 3.81 -3.88 6.64
C GLY A 61 4.21 -2.64 7.41
N ASN A 62 4.52 -1.58 6.67
CA ASN A 62 4.75 -0.24 7.21
C ASN A 62 3.82 0.74 6.51
N ILE A 63 3.23 1.65 7.28
CA ILE A 63 2.47 2.77 6.71
C ILE A 63 3.48 3.76 6.12
N ILE A 64 3.34 4.08 4.84
CA ILE A 64 4.24 5.02 4.15
C ILE A 64 3.53 6.31 3.71
N ALA A 65 2.20 6.31 3.71
CA ALA A 65 1.36 7.50 3.56
C ALA A 65 -0.04 7.20 4.14
N GLY A 66 -0.75 8.23 4.58
CA GLY A 66 -2.05 8.08 5.23
C GLY A 66 -1.95 7.51 6.64
N GLY A 67 -3.02 6.83 7.09
CA GLY A 67 -3.10 6.26 8.44
C GLY A 67 -3.37 7.29 9.54
N ASN A 68 -3.49 8.58 9.20
CA ASN A 68 -3.78 9.67 10.14
C ASN A 68 -5.28 9.99 10.25
N GLY A 69 -6.11 8.94 10.11
CA GLY A 69 -7.56 9.07 10.01
C GLY A 69 -8.06 9.46 8.62
N ARG A 70 -9.35 9.23 8.42
CA ARG A 70 -10.06 9.67 7.21
C ARG A 70 -10.20 11.19 7.22
N GLY A 71 -9.88 11.85 6.11
CA GLY A 71 -9.99 13.30 6.00
C GLY A 71 -9.39 13.85 4.71
N ASP A 72 -9.42 15.17 4.58
CA ASP A 72 -9.00 15.95 3.42
C ASP A 72 -7.72 16.78 3.66
N LYS A 73 -7.09 16.64 4.84
CA LYS A 73 -5.81 17.30 5.14
C LYS A 73 -4.66 16.58 4.45
N ALA A 74 -3.47 17.20 4.49
CA ALA A 74 -2.25 16.55 4.04
C ALA A 74 -2.02 15.24 4.82
N ASN A 75 -1.65 14.18 4.09
CA ASN A 75 -1.42 12.84 4.68
C ASN A 75 -2.65 12.23 5.38
N GLN A 76 -3.85 12.69 5.01
CA GLN A 76 -5.13 12.01 5.24
C GLN A 76 -5.73 11.63 3.90
N PHE A 77 -6.49 10.54 3.87
CA PHE A 77 -7.18 10.06 2.67
C PHE A 77 -8.64 9.79 2.96
N TYR A 78 -9.42 9.69 1.88
CA TYR A 78 -10.76 9.13 1.90
C TYR A 78 -10.91 8.16 0.73
N ASP A 79 -10.87 6.86 1.05
CA ASP A 79 -11.01 5.73 0.13
C ASP A 79 -9.90 5.73 -0.94
N VAL A 80 -8.70 5.33 -0.52
CA VAL A 80 -7.54 5.32 -1.40
C VAL A 80 -7.64 4.17 -2.41
N MET A 81 -7.54 4.48 -3.70
CA MET A 81 -7.71 3.47 -4.76
C MET A 81 -6.41 2.84 -5.22
N GLY A 82 -5.35 3.63 -5.32
CA GLY A 82 -4.14 3.19 -5.99
C GLY A 82 -3.00 4.16 -5.82
N LEU A 83 -1.86 3.75 -6.34
CA LEU A 83 -0.62 4.51 -6.29
C LEU A 83 0.27 4.23 -7.50
N SER A 84 1.18 5.16 -7.79
CA SER A 84 2.27 4.97 -8.76
C SER A 84 3.53 5.67 -8.28
N PHE A 85 4.68 5.23 -8.77
CA PHE A 85 5.97 5.91 -8.57
C PHE A 85 6.31 6.81 -9.76
N ASP A 86 7.00 7.91 -9.49
CA ASP A 86 7.81 8.58 -10.52
C ASP A 86 9.26 8.03 -10.56
N ARG A 87 10.08 8.57 -11.47
CA ARG A 87 11.48 8.15 -11.63
C ARG A 87 12.37 8.50 -10.43
N ASP A 88 11.96 9.48 -9.63
CA ASP A 88 12.68 9.91 -8.42
C ASP A 88 12.23 9.11 -7.18
N GLY A 89 11.29 8.18 -7.35
CA GLY A 89 10.75 7.35 -6.28
C GLY A 89 9.70 8.04 -5.41
N ASN A 90 9.17 9.20 -5.81
CA ASN A 90 8.00 9.77 -5.14
C ASN A 90 6.77 8.92 -5.47
N ILE A 91 5.84 8.81 -4.52
CA ILE A 91 4.54 8.18 -4.77
C ILE A 91 3.48 9.22 -5.05
N TYR A 92 2.59 8.88 -5.97
CA TYR A 92 1.36 9.58 -6.27
C TYR A 92 0.21 8.70 -5.86
N VAL A 93 -0.67 9.20 -4.99
CA VAL A 93 -1.74 8.43 -4.36
C VAL A 93 -3.09 8.97 -4.82
N VAL A 94 -3.94 8.07 -5.31
CA VAL A 94 -5.31 8.39 -5.75
C VAL A 94 -6.22 8.46 -4.53
N ASP A 95 -6.50 9.68 -4.08
CA ASP A 95 -7.36 9.99 -2.95
C ASP A 95 -8.80 10.21 -3.44
N GLN A 96 -9.45 9.11 -3.80
CA GLN A 96 -10.60 9.08 -4.71
C GLN A 96 -11.75 9.95 -4.23
N LYS A 97 -12.17 9.83 -2.96
CA LYS A 97 -13.34 10.55 -2.44
C LYS A 97 -13.05 12.00 -2.08
N ASN A 98 -11.79 12.39 -2.07
CA ASN A 98 -11.37 13.79 -1.98
C ASN A 98 -11.08 14.40 -3.36
N TYR A 99 -11.33 13.67 -4.46
CA TYR A 99 -11.18 14.15 -5.84
C TYR A 99 -9.79 14.72 -6.16
N ARG A 100 -8.74 14.13 -5.57
CA ARG A 100 -7.37 14.65 -5.71
C ARG A 100 -6.32 13.55 -5.81
N ILE A 101 -5.12 13.98 -6.16
CA ILE A 101 -3.89 13.18 -6.06
C ILE A 101 -2.99 13.84 -5.02
N GLN A 102 -2.41 13.05 -4.10
CA GLN A 102 -1.35 13.54 -3.21
C GLN A 102 -0.01 12.91 -3.60
N ARG A 103 1.04 13.73 -3.62
CA ARG A 103 2.42 13.28 -3.87
C ARG A 103 3.21 13.25 -2.57
N PHE A 104 3.93 12.16 -2.31
CA PHE A 104 4.82 12.02 -1.16
C PHE A 104 6.23 11.67 -1.61
N ASN A 105 7.21 12.37 -1.04
CA ASN A 105 8.60 11.97 -1.14
C ASN A 105 8.87 10.93 -0.05
N ILE A 106 8.93 9.67 -0.44
CA ILE A 106 9.33 8.58 0.46
C ILE A 106 10.81 8.37 0.29
N ARG A 107 11.59 9.08 1.11
CA ARG A 107 13.01 8.74 1.29
C ARG A 107 13.06 7.34 1.88
N ILE A 108 13.37 6.34 1.04
CA ILE A 108 13.86 5.08 1.55
C ILE A 108 15.24 5.40 2.10
N ASN A 109 15.35 5.59 3.42
CA ASN A 109 16.65 5.69 4.07
C ASN A 109 17.43 4.42 3.73
N ARG A 110 18.34 4.53 2.75
CA ARG A 110 19.38 3.53 2.52
C ARG A 110 20.47 3.87 3.51
N SER A 111 20.49 3.17 4.65
CA SER A 111 21.70 3.02 5.45
C SER A 111 22.74 2.24 4.67
#